data_AF-A0A350NTY2-F1
#
_entry.id   AF-A0A350NTY2-F1
#
_cell.length_a   1.000
_cell.length_b   1.000
_cell.length_c   1.000
_cell.angle_alpha   90.00
_cell.angle_beta   90.00
_cell.angle_gamma   90.00
#
_symmetry.space_group_name_H-M   'P 1'
#
loop_
_entity.id
_entity.type
_entity.pdbx_description
1 polymer ?
#
loop_
_entity_poly.entity_id
_entity_poly.type
_entity_poly.pdbx_seq_one_letter_code
_entity_poly.pdbx_strand_id
1 'polypeptide(L)'
;GRWKLAHHAVQHANQPQRLLIDRTDTDSLRTLLSNATNRRISGTVTIRRLNWSGQVIGEEQRALESLPFSETEWNWGAFDDWELNSTHEILQWTWEVQGETIDTGIQRFAKPSELRLPQAEVTQTTHRNSIVLSTDSLAYGVQLTSSIPGHFSSNGMTLIPHQQARIEFYPEQAGAGMGEVTVRHLAQFQLH
;
A
#
# COMPACT_ATOMS: atom_id res chain seq x y z
N GLY A 1 -20.25 -5.80 13.12
CA GLY A 1 -20.37 -6.31 11.73
C GLY A 1 -18.98 -6.36 11.14
N ARG A 2 -18.46 -7.54 10.78
CA ARG A 2 -17.02 -7.74 10.54
C ARG A 2 -16.56 -7.15 9.22
N TRP A 3 -15.55 -6.29 9.26
CA TRP A 3 -14.91 -5.76 8.06
C TRP A 3 -14.13 -6.87 7.36
N LYS A 4 -14.40 -7.03 6.06
CA LYS A 4 -13.61 -7.88 5.16
C LYS A 4 -12.48 -7.05 4.55
N LEU A 5 -11.47 -7.70 3.96
CA LEU A 5 -10.40 -7.01 3.22
C LEU A 5 -10.92 -6.01 2.18
N ALA A 6 -12.07 -6.32 1.54
CA ALA A 6 -12.73 -5.42 0.61
C ALA A 6 -13.13 -4.06 1.24
N HIS A 7 -13.50 -4.02 2.53
CA HIS A 7 -13.85 -2.75 3.19
C HIS A 7 -12.63 -1.84 3.35
N HIS A 8 -11.46 -2.41 3.66
CA HIS A 8 -10.21 -1.66 3.73
C HIS A 8 -9.78 -1.16 2.34
N ALA A 9 -9.93 -2.00 1.31
CA ALA A 9 -9.66 -1.59 -0.07
C ALA A 9 -10.57 -0.44 -0.52
N VAL A 10 -11.87 -0.48 -0.17
CA VAL A 10 -12.83 0.59 -0.48
C VAL A 10 -12.51 1.87 0.31
N GLN A 11 -12.14 1.77 1.59
CA GLN A 11 -11.73 2.92 2.38
C GLN A 11 -10.53 3.62 1.75
N HIS A 12 -9.53 2.87 1.29
CA HIS A 12 -8.39 3.43 0.56
C HIS A 12 -8.86 4.04 -0.76
N ALA A 13 -9.63 3.32 -1.58
CA ALA A 13 -10.15 3.78 -2.88
C ALA A 13 -10.90 5.11 -2.82
N ASN A 14 -11.62 5.36 -1.72
CA ASN A 14 -12.47 6.54 -1.55
C ASN A 14 -11.80 7.71 -0.79
N GLN A 15 -10.47 7.71 -0.64
CA GLN A 15 -9.80 8.89 -0.08
C GLN A 15 -10.00 10.12 -1.00
N PRO A 16 -10.08 11.33 -0.42
CA PRO A 16 -10.40 12.54 -1.18
C PRO A 16 -9.32 12.97 -2.19
N GLN A 17 -8.06 12.59 -1.96
CA GLN A 17 -6.97 12.73 -2.91
C GLN A 17 -6.38 11.37 -3.18
N ARG A 18 -6.15 11.05 -4.47
CA ARG A 18 -5.58 9.77 -4.87
C ARG A 18 -4.68 9.94 -6.09
N LEU A 19 -3.59 9.19 -6.10
CA LEU A 19 -2.91 8.80 -7.32
C LEU A 19 -3.34 7.37 -7.65
N LEU A 20 -3.78 7.18 -8.88
CA LEU A 20 -4.20 5.90 -9.43
C LEU A 20 -3.30 5.56 -10.60
N ILE A 21 -2.75 4.36 -10.65
CA ILE A 21 -2.03 3.86 -11.82
C ILE A 21 -3.06 3.40 -12.85
N ASP A 22 -3.00 3.91 -14.08
CA ASP A 22 -3.78 3.38 -15.18
C ASP A 22 -3.21 2.02 -15.58
N ARG A 23 -4.05 0.99 -15.49
CA ARG A 23 -3.68 -0.40 -15.78
C ARG A 23 -4.12 -0.85 -17.17
N THR A 24 -4.79 0.03 -17.91
CA THR A 24 -5.28 -0.24 -19.26
C THR A 24 -4.28 0.16 -20.33
N ASP A 25 -3.42 1.14 -20.03
CA ASP A 25 -2.24 1.43 -20.84
C ASP A 25 -1.16 0.37 -20.59
N THR A 26 -0.76 -0.32 -21.63
CA THR A 26 0.28 -1.37 -21.61
C THR A 26 1.63 -0.88 -22.11
N ASP A 27 1.70 0.34 -22.64
CA ASP A 27 2.86 0.88 -23.33
C ASP A 27 3.57 1.94 -22.48
N SER A 28 2.84 2.66 -21.61
CA SER A 28 3.40 3.69 -20.75
C SER A 28 2.89 3.65 -19.32
N LEU A 29 3.73 4.08 -18.38
CA LEU A 29 3.32 4.28 -17.00
C LEU A 29 2.50 5.56 -16.89
N ARG A 30 1.18 5.42 -16.84
CA ARG A 30 0.26 6.54 -16.63
C ARG A 30 -0.35 6.53 -15.25
N THR A 31 -0.56 7.73 -14.72
CA THR A 31 -1.27 7.94 -13.47
C THR A 31 -2.38 8.96 -13.63
N LEU A 32 -3.46 8.78 -12.88
CA LEU A 32 -4.51 9.76 -12.69
C LEU A 32 -4.40 10.34 -11.28
N LEU A 33 -4.20 11.66 -11.18
CA LEU A 33 -4.27 12.41 -9.94
C LEU A 33 -5.71 12.89 -9.75
N SER A 34 -6.44 12.25 -8.84
CA SER A 34 -7.81 12.62 -8.48
C SER A 34 -7.82 13.50 -7.23
N ASN A 35 -8.53 14.62 -7.29
CA ASN A 35 -8.76 15.53 -6.17
C ASN A 35 -10.25 15.85 -6.06
N ALA A 36 -10.90 15.22 -5.10
CA ALA A 36 -12.33 15.40 -4.83
C ALA A 36 -12.61 16.56 -3.85
N THR A 37 -11.64 17.45 -3.58
CA THR A 37 -11.85 18.60 -2.69
C THR A 37 -11.95 19.93 -3.42
N ASN A 38 -12.41 20.96 -2.71
CA ASN A 38 -12.46 22.33 -3.22
C ASN A 38 -11.12 23.07 -3.15
N ARG A 39 -10.03 22.39 -2.77
CA ARG A 39 -8.70 23.00 -2.63
C ARG A 39 -7.81 22.56 -3.78
N ARG A 40 -6.98 23.48 -4.26
CA ARG A 40 -5.85 23.17 -5.15
C ARG A 40 -4.80 22.42 -4.35
N ILE A 41 -4.28 21.35 -4.92
CA ILE A 41 -3.23 20.53 -4.32
C ILE A 41 -1.98 20.66 -5.17
N SER A 42 -0.92 21.21 -4.59
CA SER A 42 0.40 21.31 -5.21
C SER A 42 1.37 20.53 -4.32
N GLY A 43 1.97 19.48 -4.87
CA GLY A 43 2.75 18.54 -4.09
C GLY A 43 3.80 17.82 -4.91
N THR A 44 4.57 17.00 -4.23
CA THR A 44 5.54 16.13 -4.85
C THR A 44 4.96 14.74 -4.96
N VAL A 45 4.99 14.17 -6.16
CA VAL A 45 4.77 12.74 -6.35
C VAL A 45 6.11 12.07 -6.60
N THR A 46 6.39 11.04 -5.81
CA THR A 46 7.55 10.17 -5.96
C THR A 46 7.07 8.79 -6.34
N ILE A 47 7.59 8.24 -7.43
CA ILE A 47 7.40 6.85 -7.86
C ILE A 47 8.72 6.11 -7.71
N ARG A 48 8.67 4.95 -7.04
CA ARG A 48 9.82 4.09 -6.76
C ARG A 48 9.57 2.69 -7.29
N ARG A 49 10.60 2.08 -7.89
CA ARG A 49 10.69 0.65 -8.08
C ARG A 49 11.43 0.04 -6.89
N LEU A 50 10.79 -0.91 -6.22
CA LEU A 50 11.37 -1.62 -5.08
C LEU A 50 11.49 -3.10 -5.39
N ASN A 51 12.62 -3.72 -5.05
CA ASN A 51 12.72 -5.17 -5.02
C ASN A 51 12.15 -5.73 -3.70
N TRP A 52 12.23 -7.06 -3.54
CA TRP A 52 11.74 -7.75 -2.35
C TRP A 52 12.50 -7.48 -1.06
N SER A 53 13.73 -6.96 -1.11
CA SER A 53 14.44 -6.49 0.09
C SER A 53 14.12 -5.04 0.44
N GLY A 54 13.22 -4.39 -0.31
CA GLY A 54 12.86 -2.99 -0.10
C GLY A 54 13.90 -2.00 -0.63
N GLN A 55 14.91 -2.47 -1.38
CA GLN A 55 15.88 -1.59 -2.02
C GLN A 55 15.22 -0.84 -3.18
N VAL A 56 15.49 0.46 -3.26
CA VAL A 56 15.08 1.31 -4.38
C VAL A 56 15.99 1.03 -5.56
N ILE A 57 15.42 0.49 -6.65
CA ILE A 57 16.13 0.19 -7.90
C ILE A 57 16.04 1.37 -8.87
N GLY A 58 14.93 2.10 -8.82
CA GLY A 58 14.72 3.31 -9.60
C GLY A 58 13.73 4.23 -8.90
N GLU A 59 13.90 5.52 -9.11
CA GLU A 59 13.06 6.56 -8.53
C GLU A 59 12.87 7.69 -9.54
N GLU A 60 11.64 8.18 -9.64
CA GLU A 60 11.34 9.43 -10.31
C GLU A 60 10.47 10.30 -9.40
N GLN A 61 10.76 11.60 -9.41
CA GLN A 61 10.04 12.59 -8.62
C GLN A 61 9.61 13.75 -9.51
N ARG A 62 8.37 14.19 -9.33
CA ARG A 62 7.79 15.35 -10.03
C ARG A 62 6.99 16.21 -9.08
N ALA A 63 7.13 17.52 -9.22
CA ALA A 63 6.20 18.47 -8.63
C ALA A 63 4.95 18.51 -9.51
N LEU A 64 3.83 18.05 -8.98
CA LEU A 64 2.57 17.95 -9.68
C LEU A 64 1.50 18.79 -8.99
N GLU A 65 0.53 19.20 -9.78
CA GLU A 65 -0.60 19.98 -9.33
C GLU A 65 -1.92 19.32 -9.75
N SER A 66 -2.89 19.34 -8.84
CA SER A 66 -4.26 18.92 -9.10
C SER A 66 -5.22 20.05 -8.72
N LEU A 67 -6.09 20.41 -9.67
CA LEU A 67 -7.09 21.45 -9.47
C LEU A 67 -8.23 20.94 -8.56
N PRO A 68 -9.00 21.85 -7.94
CA PRO A 68 -10.21 21.47 -7.20
C PRO A 68 -11.17 20.63 -8.06
N PHE A 69 -11.74 19.58 -7.48
CA PHE A 69 -12.73 18.69 -8.12
C PHE A 69 -12.31 18.22 -9.52
N SER A 70 -11.06 17.79 -9.67
CA SER A 70 -10.49 17.44 -10.96
C SER A 70 -9.77 16.10 -10.94
N GLU A 71 -9.59 15.57 -12.14
CA GLU A 71 -8.73 14.44 -12.42
C GLU A 71 -7.69 14.91 -13.45
N THR A 72 -6.41 14.67 -13.18
CA THR A 72 -5.31 15.08 -14.05
C THR A 72 -4.46 13.87 -14.39
N GLU A 73 -4.36 13.55 -15.67
CA GLU A 73 -3.48 12.49 -16.15
C GLU A 73 -2.03 12.96 -16.19
N TRP A 74 -1.12 12.05 -15.86
CA TRP A 74 0.31 12.25 -16.00
C TRP A 74 0.97 11.00 -16.58
N ASN A 75 1.85 11.21 -17.56
CA ASN A 75 2.63 10.16 -18.19
C ASN A 75 4.07 10.22 -17.68
N TRP A 76 4.55 9.10 -17.14
CA TRP A 76 5.88 8.92 -16.57
C TRP A 76 6.89 8.29 -17.55
N GLY A 77 6.50 8.11 -18.81
CA GLY A 77 7.34 7.50 -19.85
C GLY A 77 6.90 6.10 -20.24
N ALA A 78 7.58 5.52 -21.23
CA ALA A 78 7.29 4.18 -21.72
C ALA A 78 7.68 3.13 -20.66
N PHE A 79 6.95 2.01 -20.58
CA PHE A 79 7.30 0.96 -19.62
C PHE A 79 8.70 0.37 -19.84
N ASP A 80 9.17 0.36 -21.09
CA ASP A 80 10.52 -0.08 -21.43
C ASP A 80 11.60 0.78 -20.76
N ASP A 81 11.35 2.09 -20.61
CA ASP A 81 12.26 3.02 -19.91
C ASP A 81 12.32 2.73 -18.40
N TRP A 82 11.27 2.10 -17.86
CA TRP A 82 11.17 1.73 -16.45
C TRP A 82 11.80 0.36 -16.15
N GLU A 83 12.29 -0.39 -17.14
CA GLU A 83 13.01 -1.68 -16.97
C GLU A 83 12.40 -2.58 -15.87
N LEU A 84 11.08 -2.74 -15.85
CA LEU A 84 10.36 -3.38 -14.73
C LEU A 84 10.60 -4.90 -14.69
N ASN A 85 11.11 -5.42 -13.58
CA ASN A 85 11.06 -6.86 -13.31
C ASN A 85 9.75 -7.22 -12.61
N SER A 86 8.69 -7.41 -13.40
CA SER A 86 7.31 -7.62 -12.92
C SER A 86 7.11 -8.77 -11.92
N THR A 87 8.05 -9.71 -11.86
CA THR A 87 8.00 -10.89 -10.96
C THR A 87 8.82 -10.74 -9.67
N HIS A 88 9.71 -9.73 -9.59
CA HIS A 88 10.63 -9.49 -8.47
C HIS A 88 10.55 -8.08 -7.88
N GLU A 89 9.67 -7.24 -8.40
CA GLU A 89 9.57 -5.83 -8.03
C GLU A 89 8.12 -5.37 -7.87
N ILE A 90 7.96 -4.32 -7.08
CA ILE A 90 6.75 -3.51 -7.02
C ILE A 90 7.06 -2.07 -7.41
N LEU A 91 6.02 -1.36 -7.83
CA LEU A 91 6.05 0.09 -7.92
C LEU A 91 5.32 0.67 -6.70
N GLN A 92 5.98 1.55 -5.97
CA GLN A 92 5.42 2.31 -4.87
C GLN A 92 5.28 3.77 -5.30
N TRP A 93 4.19 4.42 -4.90
CA TRP A 93 4.08 5.87 -4.97
C TRP A 93 3.82 6.49 -3.60
N THR A 94 4.23 7.75 -3.50
CA THR A 94 3.94 8.65 -2.39
C THR A 94 3.60 10.01 -2.96
N TRP A 95 2.51 10.61 -2.52
CA TRP A 95 2.13 11.98 -2.83
C TRP A 95 2.22 12.82 -1.56
N GLU A 96 3.12 13.79 -1.55
CA GLU A 96 3.40 14.65 -0.41
C GLU A 96 3.02 16.11 -0.67
N VAL A 97 2.39 16.75 0.30
CA VAL A 97 2.00 18.16 0.26
C VAL A 97 2.47 18.79 1.56
N GLN A 98 3.31 19.81 1.47
CA GLN A 98 3.85 20.52 2.64
C GLN A 98 4.53 19.60 3.68
N GLY A 99 5.15 18.51 3.23
CA GLY A 99 5.83 17.53 4.09
C GLY A 99 4.91 16.46 4.70
N GLU A 100 3.62 16.48 4.39
CA GLU A 100 2.67 15.43 4.80
C GLU A 100 2.33 14.52 3.62
N THR A 101 2.41 13.20 3.83
CA THR A 101 1.93 12.22 2.85
C THR A 101 0.41 12.22 2.81
N ILE A 102 -0.18 12.61 1.69
CA ILE A 102 -1.64 12.64 1.47
C ILE A 102 -2.15 11.39 0.75
N ASP A 103 -1.30 10.71 -0.01
CA ASP A 103 -1.61 9.40 -0.61
C ASP A 103 -0.35 8.54 -0.73
N THR A 104 -0.54 7.24 -0.62
CA THR A 104 0.47 6.23 -0.91
C THR A 104 -0.19 4.98 -1.45
N GLY A 105 0.51 4.28 -2.34
CA GLY A 105 0.08 2.96 -2.74
C GLY A 105 1.17 2.19 -3.43
N ILE A 106 0.80 0.97 -3.82
CA ILE A 106 1.68 -0.02 -4.41
C ILE A 106 0.95 -0.67 -5.58
N GLN A 107 1.67 -0.82 -6.70
CA GLN A 107 1.24 -1.53 -7.89
C GLN A 107 2.19 -2.69 -8.18
N ARG A 108 1.62 -3.77 -8.72
CA ARG A 108 2.35 -4.94 -9.21
C ARG A 108 2.00 -5.15 -10.67
N PHE A 109 2.95 -5.63 -11.45
CA PHE A 109 2.74 -5.83 -12.89
C PHE A 109 2.54 -7.30 -13.28
N ALA A 110 2.76 -8.24 -12.36
CA ALA A 110 2.40 -9.65 -12.54
C ALA A 110 1.23 -10.06 -11.63
N LYS A 111 0.57 -11.18 -11.97
CA LYS A 111 -0.49 -11.74 -11.13
C LYS A 111 0.10 -12.24 -9.80
N PRO A 112 -0.67 -12.25 -8.70
CA PRO A 112 -0.18 -12.76 -7.42
C PRO A 112 0.44 -14.16 -7.48
N SER A 113 -0.06 -15.05 -8.35
CA SER A 113 0.49 -16.41 -8.55
C SER A 113 1.81 -16.46 -9.32
N GLU A 114 2.16 -15.40 -10.04
CA GLU A 114 3.36 -15.32 -10.88
C GLU A 114 4.54 -14.68 -10.11
N LEU A 115 4.24 -13.89 -9.08
CA LEU A 115 5.23 -13.24 -8.23
C LEU A 115 6.09 -14.27 -7.49
N ARG A 116 7.40 -14.05 -7.51
CA ARG A 116 8.37 -14.83 -6.75
C ARG A 116 8.56 -14.24 -5.36
N LEU A 117 7.50 -14.21 -4.56
CA LEU A 117 7.52 -13.58 -3.25
C LEU A 117 8.45 -14.37 -2.29
N PRO A 118 9.25 -13.68 -1.46
CA PRO A 118 10.01 -14.33 -0.42
C PRO A 118 9.08 -14.87 0.68
N GLN A 119 9.55 -15.88 1.41
CA GLN A 119 8.92 -16.28 2.68
C GLN A 119 9.31 -15.26 3.75
N ALA A 120 8.59 -14.13 3.75
CA ALA A 120 8.87 -13.03 4.65
C ALA A 120 8.63 -13.40 6.12
N GLU A 121 9.57 -13.05 6.99
CA GLU A 121 9.36 -13.07 8.42
C GLU A 121 8.69 -11.77 8.83
N VAL A 122 7.49 -11.87 9.42
CA VAL A 122 6.76 -10.71 9.96
C VAL A 122 6.87 -10.72 11.47
N THR A 123 7.60 -9.74 12.01
CA THR A 123 7.69 -9.50 13.45
C THR A 123 6.53 -8.61 13.89
N GLN A 124 5.93 -8.95 15.03
CA GLN A 124 4.87 -8.15 15.65
C GLN A 124 5.24 -7.73 17.07
N THR A 125 5.00 -6.46 17.39
CA THR A 125 5.03 -5.94 18.75
C THR A 125 3.63 -5.47 19.14
N THR A 126 3.06 -6.11 20.16
CA THR A 126 1.69 -5.86 20.60
C THR A 126 1.67 -4.91 21.79
N HIS A 127 0.89 -3.84 21.66
CA HIS A 127 0.48 -2.96 22.76
C HIS A 127 -0.99 -3.22 23.10
N ARG A 128 -1.54 -2.52 24.09
CA ARG A 128 -2.92 -2.78 24.57
C ARG A 128 -3.96 -2.84 23.44
N ASN A 129 -3.97 -1.82 22.57
CA ASN A 129 -4.93 -1.68 21.46
C ASN A 129 -4.24 -1.40 20.12
N SER A 130 -2.93 -1.62 20.00
CA SER A 130 -2.21 -1.43 18.74
C SER A 130 -1.15 -2.49 18.53
N ILE A 131 -0.83 -2.74 17.28
CA ILE A 131 0.21 -3.66 16.85
C ILE A 131 1.15 -2.92 15.91
N VAL A 132 2.45 -3.06 16.16
CA VAL A 132 3.49 -2.59 15.25
C VAL A 132 4.03 -3.81 14.51
N LEU A 133 3.94 -3.79 13.19
CA LEU A 133 4.47 -4.82 12.31
C LEU A 133 5.74 -4.33 11.62
N SER A 134 6.70 -5.23 11.48
CA SER A 134 7.88 -5.06 10.64
C SER A 134 8.19 -6.35 9.93
N THR A 135 8.94 -6.27 8.84
CA THR A 135 9.31 -7.46 8.05
C THR A 135 10.73 -7.36 7.52
N ASP A 136 11.35 -8.51 7.28
CA ASP A 136 12.71 -8.65 6.74
C ASP A 136 12.76 -8.55 5.20
N SER A 137 11.66 -8.89 4.55
CA SER A 137 11.47 -8.91 3.10
C SER A 137 10.00 -8.59 2.77
N LEU A 138 9.68 -8.31 1.51
CA LEU A 138 8.36 -7.83 1.15
C LEU A 138 7.27 -8.85 1.50
N ALA A 139 6.37 -8.48 2.42
CA ALA A 139 5.24 -9.30 2.81
C ALA A 139 3.96 -8.76 2.14
N TYR A 140 3.49 -9.45 1.11
CA TYR A 140 2.31 -9.04 0.35
C TYR A 140 1.00 -9.57 0.95
N GLY A 141 -0.02 -8.73 1.01
CA GLY A 141 -1.37 -9.12 1.41
C GLY A 141 -1.47 -9.57 2.87
N VAL A 142 -0.81 -8.83 3.77
CA VAL A 142 -0.77 -9.13 5.20
C VAL A 142 -2.15 -9.03 5.81
N GLN A 143 -2.64 -10.17 6.30
CA GLN A 143 -3.92 -10.32 6.97
C GLN A 143 -3.74 -10.44 8.47
N LEU A 144 -4.46 -9.59 9.21
CA LEU A 144 -4.60 -9.61 10.66
C LEU A 144 -5.93 -10.22 11.06
N THR A 145 -5.90 -11.15 12.03
CA THR A 145 -7.08 -11.67 12.72
C THR A 145 -6.88 -11.64 14.23
N SER A 146 -7.96 -11.43 14.99
CA SER A 146 -7.94 -11.40 16.46
C SER A 146 -8.90 -12.45 17.02
N SER A 147 -8.57 -13.02 18.19
CA SER A 147 -9.46 -13.87 18.96
C SER A 147 -10.62 -13.11 19.63
N ILE A 148 -10.53 -11.77 19.69
CA ILE A 148 -11.56 -10.88 20.23
C ILE A 148 -12.32 -10.19 19.07
N PRO A 149 -13.65 -10.06 19.15
CA PRO A 149 -14.42 -9.30 18.17
C PRO A 149 -14.01 -7.81 18.11
N GLY A 150 -13.67 -7.34 16.91
CA GLY A 150 -13.26 -5.97 16.65
C GLY A 150 -12.86 -5.76 15.19
N HIS A 151 -12.24 -4.62 14.90
CA HIS A 151 -11.65 -4.34 13.60
C HIS A 151 -10.29 -3.64 13.75
N PHE A 152 -9.43 -3.85 12.76
CA PHE A 152 -8.13 -3.18 12.68
C PHE A 152 -8.27 -1.89 11.86
N SER A 153 -7.42 -0.89 12.10
CA SER A 153 -7.37 0.34 11.29
C SER A 153 -6.92 0.08 9.85
N SER A 154 -6.14 -1.00 9.65
CA SER A 154 -5.65 -1.44 8.34
C SER A 154 -5.56 -2.97 8.32
N ASN A 155 -5.86 -3.56 7.16
CA ASN A 155 -5.77 -5.00 6.93
C ASN A 155 -5.60 -5.28 5.42
N GLY A 156 -4.92 -6.37 5.06
CA GLY A 156 -4.63 -6.70 3.65
C GLY A 156 -3.56 -5.84 3.00
N MET A 157 -2.67 -5.24 3.81
CA MET A 157 -1.64 -4.31 3.35
C MET A 157 -0.40 -5.04 2.82
N THR A 158 0.50 -4.32 2.16
CA THR A 158 1.86 -4.81 1.89
C THR A 158 2.81 -4.20 2.90
N LEU A 159 3.63 -5.02 3.55
CA LEU A 159 4.72 -4.52 4.38
C LEU A 159 5.99 -4.46 3.55
N ILE A 160 6.66 -3.31 3.63
CA ILE A 160 7.94 -3.07 2.97
C ILE A 160 9.04 -3.21 4.03
N PRO A 161 10.16 -3.89 3.72
CA PRO A 161 11.29 -3.99 4.64
C PRO A 161 11.76 -2.63 5.14
N HIS A 162 12.25 -2.60 6.38
CA HIS A 162 12.72 -1.39 7.05
C HIS A 162 11.64 -0.31 7.29
N GLN A 163 10.37 -0.57 6.93
CA GLN A 163 9.24 0.28 7.25
C GLN A 163 8.36 -0.40 8.30
N GLN A 164 8.02 0.34 9.36
CA GLN A 164 7.09 -0.13 10.37
C GLN A 164 5.67 0.28 10.02
N ALA A 165 4.73 -0.65 10.14
CA ALA A 165 3.30 -0.37 10.06
C ALA A 165 2.70 -0.41 11.46
N ARG A 166 2.09 0.69 11.90
CA ARG A 166 1.31 0.73 13.15
C ARG A 166 -0.17 0.59 12.81
N ILE A 167 -0.80 -0.40 13.42
CA ILE A 167 -2.22 -0.70 13.24
C ILE A 167 -2.92 -0.60 14.59
N GLU A 168 -3.99 0.18 14.65
CA GLU A 168 -4.85 0.30 15.82
C GLU A 168 -5.96 -0.76 15.75
N PHE A 169 -6.41 -1.26 16.88
CA PHE A 169 -7.53 -2.18 17.00
C PHE A 169 -8.67 -1.55 17.80
N TYR A 170 -9.86 -1.70 17.25
CA TYR A 170 -11.08 -1.16 17.80
C TYR A 170 -11.99 -2.33 18.20
N PRO A 171 -12.01 -2.71 19.48
CA PRO A 171 -12.85 -3.80 19.97
C PRO A 171 -14.34 -3.43 19.82
N GLU A 172 -15.20 -4.42 19.57
CA GLU A 172 -16.66 -4.19 19.59
C GLU A 172 -17.17 -3.96 21.02
N GLN A 173 -16.50 -4.53 22.03
CA GLN A 173 -16.80 -4.32 23.44
C GLN A 173 -15.85 -3.29 24.05
N ALA A 174 -16.40 -2.24 24.65
CA ALA A 174 -15.61 -1.21 25.33
C ALA A 174 -14.73 -1.80 26.43
N GLY A 175 -13.45 -1.42 26.43
CA GLY A 175 -12.47 -1.86 27.42
C GLY A 175 -11.81 -3.22 27.13
N ALA A 176 -12.28 -3.98 26.14
CA ALA A 176 -11.59 -5.20 25.69
C ALA A 176 -10.26 -4.84 25.00
N GLY A 177 -9.26 -5.70 25.14
CA GLY A 177 -8.01 -5.61 24.37
C GLY A 177 -8.10 -6.38 23.05
N MET A 178 -6.96 -6.54 22.36
CA MET A 178 -6.89 -7.29 21.10
C MET A 178 -6.90 -8.81 21.27
N GLY A 179 -6.66 -9.33 22.47
CA GLY A 179 -6.44 -10.77 22.68
C GLY A 179 -5.25 -11.29 21.86
N GLU A 180 -5.37 -12.52 21.37
CA GLU A 180 -4.36 -13.14 20.51
C GLU A 180 -4.54 -12.65 19.07
N VAL A 181 -3.45 -12.19 18.47
CA VAL A 181 -3.43 -11.71 17.08
C VAL A 181 -2.60 -12.65 16.22
N THR A 182 -3.19 -13.08 15.10
CA THR A 182 -2.52 -13.87 14.07
C THR A 182 -2.24 -13.01 12.85
N VAL A 183 -1.05 -13.18 12.29
CA VAL A 183 -0.59 -12.52 11.05
C VAL A 183 -0.36 -13.57 9.99
N ARG A 184 -0.89 -13.35 8.78
CA ARG A 184 -0.67 -14.20 7.60
C ARG A 184 -0.34 -13.34 6.39
N HIS A 185 0.37 -13.88 5.41
CA HIS A 185 0.66 -13.17 4.15
C HIS A 185 0.63 -14.13 2.96
N LEU A 186 0.56 -13.60 1.74
CA LEU A 186 0.29 -14.39 0.54
C LEU A 186 1.34 -15.47 0.28
N ALA A 187 2.62 -15.19 0.51
CA ALA A 187 3.70 -16.13 0.23
C ALA A 187 3.56 -17.46 0.99
N GLN A 188 2.92 -17.45 2.18
CA GLN A 188 2.66 -18.67 2.96
C GLN A 188 1.74 -19.66 2.24
N PHE A 189 0.99 -19.20 1.25
CA PHE A 189 0.03 -19.99 0.48
C PHE A 189 0.49 -20.30 -0.96
N GLN A 190 1.66 -19.80 -1.37
CA GLN A 190 2.21 -20.08 -2.71
C GLN A 190 2.96 -21.42 -2.78
N LEU A 191 3.21 -22.07 -1.64
CA LEU A 191 3.85 -23.39 -1.55
C LEU A 191 2.81 -24.51 -1.60
N HIS A 192 2.09 -24.63 -2.72
CA HIS A 192 1.29 -25.81 -3.08
C HIS A 192 1.36 -26.08 -4.57
#